data_AF-A0A523T5Z1-F1
#
_entry.id   AF-A0A523T5Z1-F1
#
_cell.length_a   1.000
_cell.length_b   1.000
_cell.length_c   1.000
_cell.angle_alpha   90.00
_cell.angle_beta   90.00
_cell.angle_gamma   90.00
#
_symmetry.space_group_name_H-M   'P 1'
#
loop_
_entity.id
_entity.type
_entity.pdbx_description
1 polymer ?
#
loop_
_entity_poly.entity_id
_entity_poly.type
_entity_poly.pdbx_seq_one_letter_code
_entity_poly.pdbx_strand_id
1 'polypeptide(L)'
;MPSSDLKDNSKKKVGFIVNPIAGMGGAVGLKGTDGKEILEKAVTLGATPVAPARAETFLSELKTSKEDMRLMVGAGSMGEDETRNHNFDYKVFGEQKKDTYPEDTVEIAKRIAEEGVDLLIFCGGDGTARDVLNAVDARLPVLGVPTGVKMHSAVFAVDPKAAARIALRFLRKQLPLWEAEVMDIDEEAFRQGRVSARLHGYLLSPYEPSLIQGAK
;
A
#
# COMPACT_ATOMS: atom_id res chain seq x y z
N MET A 1 -23.35 33.75 -21.60
CA MET A 1 -22.38 33.07 -20.71
C MET A 1 -22.77 31.61 -20.61
N PRO A 2 -21.96 30.66 -21.09
CA PRO A 2 -22.23 29.26 -20.83
C PRO A 2 -21.33 28.74 -19.70
N SER A 3 -21.99 28.37 -18.60
CA SER A 3 -21.75 27.13 -17.82
C SER A 3 -20.28 26.70 -17.60
N SER A 4 -19.71 27.13 -16.48
CA SER A 4 -18.42 26.68 -15.94
C SER A 4 -18.50 25.36 -15.14
N ASP A 5 -19.62 24.64 -15.17
CA ASP A 5 -19.88 23.48 -14.30
C ASP A 5 -19.70 22.12 -15.02
N LEU A 6 -18.64 21.98 -15.82
CA LEU A 6 -18.31 20.72 -16.52
C LEU A 6 -16.86 20.25 -16.31
N LYS A 7 -16.11 20.80 -15.35
CA LYS A 7 -14.70 20.42 -15.12
C LYS A 7 -14.44 19.45 -13.97
N ASP A 8 -15.45 18.93 -13.29
CA ASP A 8 -15.24 18.11 -12.07
C ASP A 8 -15.45 16.60 -12.24
N ASN A 9 -15.21 16.04 -13.45
CA ASN A 9 -15.36 14.61 -13.70
C ASN A 9 -14.17 13.94 -14.43
N SER A 10 -12.97 14.53 -14.40
CA SER A 10 -11.84 14.05 -15.24
C SER A 10 -10.66 13.42 -14.51
N LYS A 11 -10.47 13.65 -13.20
CA LYS A 11 -9.34 13.08 -12.46
C LYS A 11 -9.68 11.72 -11.86
N LYS A 12 -8.77 10.77 -12.02
CA LYS A 12 -8.81 9.46 -11.36
C LYS A 12 -8.60 9.61 -9.87
N LYS A 13 -9.48 9.00 -9.06
CA LYS A 13 -9.33 8.99 -7.61
C LYS A 13 -8.49 7.78 -7.22
N VAL A 14 -7.36 8.00 -6.57
CA VAL A 14 -6.47 6.90 -6.17
C VAL A 14 -6.23 6.95 -4.67
N GLY A 15 -6.55 5.86 -3.99
CA GLY A 15 -6.20 5.69 -2.59
C GLY A 15 -4.70 5.44 -2.45
N PHE A 16 -4.07 6.08 -1.47
CA PHE A 16 -2.64 5.88 -1.19
C PHE A 16 -2.38 5.88 0.31
N ILE A 17 -1.86 4.75 0.81
CA ILE A 17 -1.57 4.55 2.23
C ILE A 17 -0.12 4.11 2.39
N VAL A 18 0.59 4.66 3.35
CA VAL A 18 1.92 4.22 3.75
C VAL A 18 1.83 3.66 5.16
N ASN A 19 2.33 2.44 5.39
CA ASN A 19 2.59 1.97 6.73
C ASN A 19 4.02 2.39 7.11
N PRO A 20 4.22 3.43 7.94
CA PRO A 20 5.53 4.05 8.13
C PRO A 20 6.57 3.13 8.78
N ILE A 21 6.14 2.11 9.52
CA ILE A 21 7.02 1.15 10.19
C ILE A 21 7.30 -0.11 9.35
N ALA A 22 6.62 -0.27 8.20
CA ALA A 22 6.77 -1.45 7.38
C ALA A 22 8.18 -1.56 6.79
N GLY A 23 8.71 -2.78 6.80
CA GLY A 23 10.05 -3.11 6.28
C GLY A 23 11.18 -2.95 7.31
N MET A 24 10.94 -2.29 8.45
CA MET A 24 11.99 -2.07 9.47
C MET A 24 12.55 -3.38 10.04
N GLY A 25 11.70 -4.39 10.26
CA GLY A 25 12.13 -5.67 10.83
C GLY A 25 13.00 -6.47 9.88
N GLY A 26 12.62 -6.54 8.60
CA GLY A 26 13.39 -7.22 7.57
C GLY A 26 14.79 -6.65 7.40
N ALA A 27 14.95 -5.32 7.54
CA ALA A 27 16.23 -4.63 7.42
C ALA A 27 17.26 -5.08 8.47
N VAL A 28 16.81 -5.52 9.64
CA VAL A 28 17.66 -6.00 10.74
C VAL A 28 17.60 -7.52 10.94
N GLY A 29 17.12 -8.26 9.94
CA GLY A 29 17.02 -9.73 9.98
C GLY A 29 15.91 -10.27 10.88
N LEU A 30 15.03 -9.41 11.41
CA LEU A 30 13.76 -9.82 12.00
C LEU A 30 12.77 -10.19 10.89
N LYS A 31 11.73 -10.94 11.23
CA LYS A 31 10.78 -11.48 10.24
C LYS A 31 9.55 -10.62 10.00
N GLY A 32 9.51 -9.43 10.61
CA GLY A 32 8.41 -8.46 10.55
C GLY A 32 8.60 -7.37 11.61
N THR A 33 7.64 -6.46 11.71
CA THR A 33 7.56 -5.39 12.74
C THR A 33 6.27 -5.45 13.55
N ASP A 34 5.53 -6.54 13.42
CA ASP A 34 4.23 -6.69 14.04
C ASP A 34 4.39 -6.91 15.55
N GLY A 35 3.74 -6.05 16.33
CA GLY A 35 3.87 -6.01 17.78
C GLY A 35 4.93 -5.01 18.27
N LYS A 36 4.56 -4.28 19.34
CA LYS A 36 5.37 -3.21 19.91
C LYS A 36 6.78 -3.67 20.32
N GLU A 37 6.90 -4.84 20.93
CA GLU A 37 8.19 -5.40 21.36
C GLU A 37 9.13 -5.68 20.18
N ILE A 38 8.59 -6.14 19.05
CA ILE A 38 9.38 -6.45 17.85
C ILE A 38 9.83 -5.15 17.17
N LEU A 39 8.97 -4.14 17.12
CA LEU A 39 9.31 -2.82 16.62
C LEU A 39 10.41 -2.16 17.47
N GLU A 40 10.28 -2.17 18.80
CA GLU A 40 11.29 -1.64 19.73
C GLU A 40 12.63 -2.36 19.56
N LYS A 41 12.59 -3.69 19.39
CA LYS A 41 13.79 -4.49 19.09
C LYS A 41 14.39 -4.10 17.74
N ALA A 42 13.58 -3.89 16.71
CA ALA A 42 14.06 -3.48 15.39
C ALA A 42 14.79 -2.13 15.46
N VAL A 43 14.21 -1.15 16.15
CA VAL A 43 14.82 0.16 16.40
C VAL A 43 16.13 0.03 17.17
N THR A 44 16.17 -0.80 18.21
CA THR A 44 17.40 -1.07 18.99
C THR A 44 18.51 -1.68 18.13
N LEU A 45 18.14 -2.49 17.13
CA LEU A 45 19.07 -3.07 16.16
C LEU A 45 19.45 -2.10 15.02
N GLY A 46 19.00 -0.84 15.07
CA GLY A 46 19.34 0.20 14.10
C GLY A 46 18.42 0.25 12.87
N ALA A 47 17.23 -0.36 12.93
CA ALA A 47 16.28 -0.28 11.84
C ALA A 47 15.82 1.17 11.60
N THR A 48 15.78 1.55 10.32
CA THR A 48 15.23 2.84 9.88
C THR A 48 13.98 2.61 9.01
N PRO A 49 13.02 3.56 8.99
CA PRO A 49 11.83 3.46 8.15
C PRO A 49 12.18 3.25 6.67
N VAL A 50 11.63 2.18 6.07
CA VAL A 50 11.86 1.84 4.65
C VAL A 50 10.70 2.29 3.78
N ALA A 51 9.47 2.20 4.29
CA ALA A 51 8.25 2.50 3.54
C ALA A 51 8.21 3.93 2.97
N PRO A 52 8.58 4.99 3.70
CA PRO A 52 8.57 6.35 3.16
C PRO A 52 9.44 6.52 1.91
N ALA A 53 10.66 5.99 1.92
CA ALA A 53 11.56 6.09 0.76
C ALA A 53 11.02 5.32 -0.47
N ARG A 54 10.31 4.21 -0.24
CA ARG A 54 9.66 3.43 -1.30
C ARG A 54 8.45 4.16 -1.85
N ALA A 55 7.67 4.81 -1.00
CA ALA A 55 6.55 5.69 -1.36
C ALA A 55 7.01 6.88 -2.22
N GLU A 56 8.06 7.59 -1.82
CA GLU A 56 8.69 8.67 -2.60
C GLU A 56 9.13 8.17 -3.99
N THR A 57 9.78 7.00 -4.04
CA THR A 57 10.18 6.38 -5.33
C THR A 57 8.96 6.11 -6.21
N PHE A 58 7.91 5.52 -5.65
CA PHE A 58 6.66 5.23 -6.37
C PHE A 58 6.02 6.52 -6.91
N LEU A 59 5.84 7.55 -6.06
CA LEU A 59 5.25 8.83 -6.45
C LEU A 59 6.12 9.59 -7.47
N SER A 60 7.44 9.38 -7.46
CA SER A 60 8.36 10.01 -8.43
C SER A 60 8.07 9.58 -9.87
N GLU A 61 7.70 8.32 -10.07
CA GLU A 61 7.41 7.73 -11.38
C GLU A 61 6.03 8.17 -11.90
N LEU A 62 5.13 8.62 -11.00
CA LEU A 62 3.79 9.11 -11.34
C LEU A 62 3.73 10.59 -11.71
N LYS A 63 4.84 11.35 -11.57
CA LYS A 63 4.87 12.82 -11.75
C LYS A 63 4.28 13.31 -13.07
N THR A 64 4.44 12.55 -14.16
CA THR A 64 3.95 12.92 -15.50
C THR A 64 2.44 12.81 -15.65
N SER A 65 1.76 12.10 -14.75
CA SER A 65 0.29 11.90 -14.77
C SER A 65 -0.40 12.52 -13.55
N LYS A 66 0.31 13.38 -12.80
CA LYS A 66 -0.21 14.00 -11.56
C LYS A 66 -1.48 14.83 -11.77
N GLU A 67 -1.61 15.48 -12.92
CA GLU A 67 -2.78 16.32 -13.23
C GLU A 67 -4.02 15.48 -13.54
N ASP A 68 -3.85 14.20 -13.89
CA ASP A 68 -4.94 13.27 -14.19
C ASP A 68 -5.42 12.52 -12.94
N MET A 69 -4.81 12.79 -11.78
CA MET A 69 -5.00 12.01 -10.55
C MET A 69 -5.29 12.92 -9.36
N ARG A 70 -6.15 12.44 -8.46
CA ARG A 70 -6.35 13.01 -7.13
C ARG A 70 -6.16 11.91 -6.09
N LEU A 71 -5.22 12.13 -5.17
CA LEU A 71 -4.87 11.13 -4.17
C LEU A 71 -5.76 11.25 -2.93
N MET A 72 -6.23 10.12 -2.42
CA MET A 72 -6.92 10.01 -1.13
C MET A 72 -5.93 9.37 -0.17
N VAL A 73 -5.38 10.14 0.77
CA VAL A 73 -4.16 9.78 1.51
C VAL A 73 -4.39 9.68 3.01
N GLY A 74 -3.65 8.79 3.68
CA GLY A 74 -3.60 8.76 5.15
C GLY A 74 -2.83 9.96 5.71
N ALA A 75 -3.28 10.49 6.85
CA ALA A 75 -2.68 11.66 7.50
C ALA A 75 -1.23 11.48 7.93
N GLY A 76 -0.44 12.55 7.82
CA GLY A 76 0.97 12.60 8.24
C GLY A 76 1.84 11.52 7.56
N SER A 77 2.52 10.72 8.39
CA SER A 77 3.44 9.66 7.95
C SER A 77 2.75 8.47 7.27
N MET A 78 1.42 8.47 7.17
CA MET A 78 0.65 7.45 6.47
C MET A 78 0.42 7.74 4.98
N GLY A 79 1.21 8.65 4.40
CA GLY A 79 1.25 8.93 2.96
C GLY A 79 1.06 10.41 2.60
N GLU A 80 0.57 11.23 3.52
CA GLU A 80 0.39 12.67 3.30
C GLU A 80 1.73 13.38 3.07
N ASP A 81 2.74 13.08 3.87
CA ASP A 81 4.04 13.75 3.80
C ASP A 81 4.73 13.52 2.45
N GLU A 82 4.76 12.28 1.97
CA GLU A 82 5.33 11.93 0.66
C GLU A 82 4.51 12.52 -0.49
N THR A 83 3.18 12.52 -0.35
CA THR A 83 2.28 13.11 -1.35
C THR A 83 2.51 14.62 -1.48
N ARG A 84 2.68 15.31 -0.34
CA ARG A 84 2.97 16.74 -0.29
C ARG A 84 4.32 17.07 -0.94
N ASN A 85 5.37 16.28 -0.66
CA ASN A 85 6.70 16.45 -1.25
C ASN A 85 6.69 16.37 -2.79
N HIS A 86 5.75 15.60 -3.34
CA HIS A 86 5.59 15.41 -4.78
C HIS A 86 4.60 16.37 -5.45
N ASN A 87 3.94 17.26 -4.70
CA ASN A 87 2.99 18.26 -5.21
C ASN A 87 1.81 17.63 -6.00
N PHE A 88 1.25 16.53 -5.52
CA PHE A 88 -0.02 16.00 -6.02
C PHE A 88 -1.21 16.78 -5.46
N ASP A 89 -2.35 16.72 -6.14
CA ASP A 89 -3.65 17.10 -5.58
C ASP A 89 -4.16 15.94 -4.70
N TYR A 90 -4.53 16.23 -3.45
CA TYR A 90 -4.91 15.19 -2.50
C TYR A 90 -5.99 15.61 -1.49
N LYS A 91 -6.61 14.62 -0.86
CA LYS A 91 -7.51 14.74 0.30
C LYS A 91 -7.02 13.80 1.41
N VAL A 92 -6.96 14.30 2.63
CA VAL A 92 -6.40 13.58 3.79
C VAL A 92 -7.50 12.85 4.57
N PHE A 93 -7.17 11.66 5.07
CA PHE A 93 -8.03 10.79 5.89
C PHE A 93 -7.29 10.37 7.17
N GLY A 94 -8.05 10.30 8.27
CA GLY A 94 -7.50 10.03 9.60
C GLY A 94 -6.93 11.29 10.27
N GLU A 95 -6.17 11.08 11.34
CA GLU A 95 -5.52 12.13 12.13
C GLU A 95 -4.01 11.89 12.16
N GLN A 96 -3.23 12.96 12.20
CA GLN A 96 -1.78 12.86 12.32
C GLN A 96 -1.42 12.30 13.71
N LYS A 97 -0.70 11.18 13.73
CA LYS A 97 -0.25 10.49 14.95
C LYS A 97 1.26 10.31 14.95
N LYS A 98 1.84 10.25 16.15
CA LYS A 98 3.28 9.96 16.33
C LYS A 98 3.57 8.48 16.08
N ASP A 99 2.71 7.62 16.63
CA ASP A 99 2.78 6.18 16.49
C ASP A 99 1.52 5.72 15.73
N THR A 100 1.70 4.80 14.78
CA THR A 100 0.63 4.26 13.95
C THR A 100 0.53 2.76 14.14
N TYR A 101 -0.68 2.24 14.08
CA TYR A 101 -1.00 0.84 14.33
C TYR A 101 -1.80 0.23 13.15
N PRO A 102 -1.92 -1.11 13.07
CA PRO A 102 -2.73 -1.78 12.06
C PRO A 102 -4.16 -1.21 11.95
N GLU A 103 -4.76 -0.87 13.09
CA GLU A 103 -6.12 -0.30 13.16
C GLU A 103 -6.23 1.03 12.41
N ASP A 104 -5.17 1.85 12.42
CA ASP A 104 -5.12 3.10 11.66
C ASP A 104 -5.14 2.84 10.15
N THR A 105 -4.41 1.81 9.69
CA THR A 105 -4.42 1.39 8.28
C THR A 105 -5.81 0.93 7.87
N VAL A 106 -6.48 0.13 8.72
CA VAL A 106 -7.83 -0.37 8.47
C VAL A 106 -8.84 0.79 8.40
N GLU A 107 -8.79 1.72 9.34
CA GLU A 107 -9.70 2.87 9.39
C GLU A 107 -9.53 3.75 8.15
N ILE A 108 -8.28 4.11 7.81
CA ILE A 108 -7.97 4.96 6.67
C ILE A 108 -8.38 4.28 5.36
N ALA A 109 -8.08 3.00 5.19
CA ALA A 109 -8.46 2.24 3.99
C ALA A 109 -9.98 2.17 3.80
N LYS A 110 -10.75 1.98 4.88
CA LYS A 110 -12.23 2.02 4.84
C LYS A 110 -12.74 3.38 4.36
N ARG A 111 -12.27 4.46 4.98
CA ARG A 111 -12.71 5.82 4.65
C ARG A 111 -12.31 6.23 3.24
N ILE A 112 -11.15 5.79 2.77
CA ILE A 112 -10.73 6.01 1.37
C ILE A 112 -11.61 5.20 0.40
N ALA A 113 -11.94 3.95 0.73
CA ALA A 113 -12.81 3.12 -0.12
C ALA A 113 -14.22 3.72 -0.27
N GLU A 114 -14.77 4.32 0.79
CA GLU A 114 -16.07 5.01 0.79
C GLU A 114 -16.13 6.20 -0.19
N GLU A 115 -14.98 6.78 -0.58
CA GLU A 115 -14.92 7.88 -1.55
C GLU A 115 -15.02 7.41 -3.01
N GLY A 116 -15.10 6.10 -3.24
CA GLY A 116 -15.21 5.48 -4.55
C GLY A 116 -13.93 5.65 -5.39
N VAL A 117 -12.78 5.30 -4.82
CA VAL A 117 -11.50 5.34 -5.55
C VAL A 117 -11.43 4.28 -6.65
N ASP A 118 -10.72 4.57 -7.75
CA ASP A 118 -10.53 3.67 -8.88
C ASP A 118 -9.51 2.54 -8.56
N LEU A 119 -8.55 2.82 -7.68
CA LEU A 119 -7.48 1.91 -7.24
C LEU A 119 -7.01 2.34 -5.84
N LEU A 120 -6.82 1.39 -4.93
CA LEU A 120 -6.15 1.60 -3.66
C LEU A 120 -4.71 1.08 -3.74
N ILE A 121 -3.76 1.91 -3.34
CA ILE A 121 -2.34 1.59 -3.33
C ILE A 121 -1.84 1.67 -1.90
N PHE A 122 -1.08 0.68 -1.46
CA PHE A 122 -0.47 0.71 -0.13
C PHE A 122 1.03 0.41 -0.20
N CYS A 123 1.83 1.10 0.61
CA CYS A 123 3.25 0.81 0.83
C CYS A 123 3.39 0.03 2.14
N GLY A 124 3.70 -1.27 2.06
CA GLY A 124 3.72 -2.12 3.24
C GLY A 124 4.26 -3.52 3.01
N GLY A 125 4.07 -4.35 4.04
CA GLY A 125 4.35 -5.79 4.04
C GLY A 125 3.08 -6.65 3.95
N ASP A 126 3.21 -7.98 4.03
CA ASP A 126 2.06 -8.90 4.05
C ASP A 126 1.07 -8.60 5.20
N GLY A 127 1.56 -8.23 6.38
CA GLY A 127 0.70 -7.74 7.47
C GLY A 127 -0.15 -6.52 7.08
N THR A 128 0.43 -5.59 6.30
CA THR A 128 -0.33 -4.44 5.75
C THR A 128 -1.32 -4.87 4.68
N ALA A 129 -0.97 -5.85 3.85
CA ALA A 129 -1.90 -6.43 2.87
C ALA A 129 -3.11 -7.08 3.56
N ARG A 130 -2.88 -7.78 4.68
CA ARG A 130 -3.91 -8.34 5.54
C ARG A 130 -4.78 -7.24 6.18
N ASP A 131 -4.19 -6.16 6.64
CA ASP A 131 -4.95 -5.02 7.18
C ASP A 131 -5.85 -4.38 6.11
N VAL A 132 -5.34 -4.22 4.89
CA VAL A 132 -6.14 -3.72 3.75
C VAL A 132 -7.25 -4.72 3.39
N LEU A 133 -6.98 -6.02 3.37
CA LEU A 133 -7.99 -7.07 3.16
C LEU A 133 -9.13 -6.97 4.18
N ASN A 134 -8.82 -6.66 5.44
CA ASN A 134 -9.83 -6.50 6.50
C ASN A 134 -10.62 -5.18 6.38
N ALA A 135 -10.18 -4.26 5.51
CA ALA A 135 -10.73 -2.92 5.37
C ALA A 135 -11.63 -2.76 4.14
N VAL A 136 -11.22 -3.32 3.00
CA VAL A 136 -11.86 -3.06 1.70
C VAL A 136 -12.73 -4.23 1.27
N ASP A 137 -13.74 -3.93 0.44
CA ASP A 137 -14.55 -4.98 -0.17
C ASP A 137 -13.80 -5.67 -1.32
N ALA A 138 -14.29 -6.83 -1.74
CA ALA A 138 -13.69 -7.60 -2.83
C ALA A 138 -13.82 -6.95 -4.22
N ARG A 139 -14.38 -5.73 -4.34
CA ARG A 139 -14.60 -5.06 -5.62
C ARG A 139 -13.58 -3.95 -5.88
N LEU A 140 -13.02 -3.36 -4.83
CA LEU A 140 -12.01 -2.32 -4.97
C LEU A 140 -10.67 -2.93 -5.40
N PRO A 141 -10.09 -2.52 -6.55
CA PRO A 141 -8.75 -2.94 -6.93
C PRO A 141 -7.70 -2.43 -5.94
N VAL A 142 -6.74 -3.29 -5.59
CA VAL A 142 -5.64 -3.01 -4.67
C VAL A 142 -4.30 -3.35 -5.31
N LEU A 143 -3.29 -2.51 -5.09
CA LEU A 143 -1.91 -2.75 -5.50
C LEU A 143 -0.93 -2.47 -4.34
N GLY A 144 -0.09 -3.45 -4.02
CA GLY A 144 0.96 -3.31 -3.02
C GLY A 144 2.28 -2.80 -3.60
N VAL A 145 2.85 -1.78 -2.96
CA VAL A 145 4.24 -1.34 -3.14
C VAL A 145 5.09 -2.03 -2.07
N PRO A 146 6.05 -2.90 -2.45
CA PRO A 146 6.79 -3.70 -1.50
C PRO A 146 7.79 -2.85 -0.70
N THR A 147 7.82 -3.05 0.62
CA THR A 147 8.77 -2.37 1.53
C THR A 147 9.80 -3.32 2.14
N GLY A 148 9.65 -4.64 1.95
CA GLY A 148 10.55 -5.68 2.45
C GLY A 148 10.98 -6.68 1.38
N VAL A 149 11.69 -7.73 1.81
CA VAL A 149 12.28 -8.77 0.93
C VAL A 149 11.56 -10.12 0.97
N LYS A 150 10.43 -10.21 1.69
CA LYS A 150 9.67 -11.46 1.90
C LYS A 150 8.17 -11.24 1.77
N MET A 151 7.73 -10.80 0.61
CA MET A 151 6.30 -10.67 0.32
C MET A 151 5.79 -11.98 -0.25
N HIS A 152 4.79 -12.56 0.38
CA HIS A 152 4.13 -13.80 -0.05
C HIS A 152 2.81 -13.53 -0.78
N SER A 153 2.16 -12.40 -0.48
CA SER A 153 0.91 -12.02 -1.13
C SER A 153 1.12 -11.66 -2.60
N ALA A 154 0.18 -12.07 -3.45
CA ALA A 154 0.22 -11.85 -4.89
C ALA A 154 -0.25 -10.43 -5.31
N VAL A 155 -0.53 -9.56 -4.35
CA VAL A 155 -0.96 -8.16 -4.58
C VAL A 155 0.22 -7.21 -4.81
N PHE A 156 1.46 -7.66 -4.57
CA PHE A 156 2.64 -6.82 -4.66
C PHE A 156 3.24 -6.79 -6.06
N ALA A 157 3.63 -5.58 -6.49
CA ALA A 157 4.57 -5.44 -7.59
C ALA A 157 5.97 -5.91 -7.17
N VAL A 158 6.84 -6.20 -8.15
CA VAL A 158 8.23 -6.61 -7.88
C VAL A 158 9.10 -5.50 -7.26
N ASP A 159 8.77 -4.23 -7.50
CA ASP A 159 9.44 -3.07 -6.91
C ASP A 159 8.54 -1.79 -7.01
N PRO A 160 8.91 -0.67 -6.37
CA PRO A 160 8.10 0.56 -6.41
C PRO A 160 7.92 1.18 -7.81
N LYS A 161 8.90 1.06 -8.70
CA LYS A 161 8.78 1.59 -10.07
C LYS A 161 7.83 0.74 -10.90
N ALA A 162 7.92 -0.58 -10.73
CA ALA A 162 6.99 -1.54 -11.31
C ALA A 162 5.55 -1.27 -10.82
N ALA A 163 5.36 -1.02 -9.52
CA ALA A 163 4.05 -0.64 -8.98
C ALA A 163 3.50 0.63 -9.64
N ALA A 164 4.32 1.67 -9.81
CA ALA A 164 3.89 2.90 -10.48
C ALA A 164 3.49 2.64 -11.94
N ARG A 165 4.26 1.82 -12.67
CA ARG A 165 3.93 1.41 -14.03
C ARG A 165 2.61 0.64 -14.11
N ILE A 166 2.40 -0.32 -13.22
CA ILE A 166 1.15 -1.09 -13.12
C ILE A 166 -0.02 -0.15 -12.86
N ALA A 167 0.10 0.75 -11.87
CA ALA A 167 -0.93 1.73 -11.54
C ALA A 167 -1.32 2.60 -12.75
N LEU A 168 -0.33 3.16 -13.45
CA LEU A 168 -0.59 3.99 -14.65
C LEU A 168 -1.29 3.22 -15.76
N ARG A 169 -0.83 2.00 -16.05
CA ARG A 169 -1.45 1.15 -17.08
C ARG A 169 -2.88 0.75 -16.69
N PHE A 170 -3.09 0.41 -15.43
CA PHE A 170 -4.40 0.04 -14.92
C PHE A 170 -5.40 1.20 -14.99
N LEU A 171 -5.00 2.40 -14.53
CA LEU A 171 -5.86 3.60 -14.57
C LEU A 171 -6.21 4.02 -16.00
N ARG A 172 -5.37 3.68 -16.98
CA ARG A 172 -5.62 3.82 -18.42
C ARG A 172 -6.43 2.67 -19.03
N LYS A 173 -6.95 1.75 -18.19
CA LYS A 173 -7.74 0.57 -18.58
C LYS A 173 -6.98 -0.40 -19.49
N GLN A 174 -5.66 -0.52 -19.31
CA GLN A 174 -4.78 -1.36 -20.15
C GLN A 174 -4.39 -2.68 -19.48
N LEU A 175 -4.85 -2.92 -18.25
CA LEU A 175 -4.58 -4.15 -17.50
C LEU A 175 -5.90 -4.75 -17.01
N PRO A 176 -6.05 -6.09 -17.08
CA PRO A 176 -7.18 -6.77 -16.46
C PRO A 176 -7.00 -6.84 -14.94
N LEU A 177 -8.07 -7.21 -14.25
CA LEU A 177 -8.04 -7.56 -12.83
C LEU A 177 -7.95 -9.09 -12.67
N TRP A 178 -7.41 -9.51 -11.53
CA TRP A 178 -7.42 -10.91 -11.10
C TRP A 178 -7.57 -10.98 -9.58
N GLU A 179 -7.98 -12.13 -9.06
CA GLU A 179 -8.03 -12.41 -7.63
C GLU A 179 -6.62 -12.80 -7.15
N ALA A 180 -6.00 -11.91 -6.38
CA ALA A 180 -4.67 -12.10 -5.83
C ALA A 180 -4.77 -12.60 -4.38
N GLU A 181 -4.06 -13.69 -4.10
CA GLU A 181 -3.96 -14.27 -2.76
C GLU A 181 -3.27 -13.31 -1.78
N VAL A 182 -3.88 -13.11 -0.63
CA VAL A 182 -3.26 -12.43 0.51
C VAL A 182 -2.77 -13.53 1.46
N MET A 183 -1.45 -13.64 1.54
CA MET A 183 -0.74 -14.66 2.29
C MET A 183 0.08 -13.97 3.37
N ASP A 184 0.05 -14.50 4.60
CA ASP A 184 0.89 -14.00 5.68
C ASP A 184 1.52 -15.18 6.42
N ILE A 185 2.64 -14.96 7.10
CA ILE A 185 3.31 -16.02 7.85
C ILE A 185 2.50 -16.33 9.10
N ASP A 186 2.25 -17.62 9.35
CA ASP A 186 1.72 -18.08 10.62
C ASP A 186 2.77 -17.89 11.72
N GLU A 187 2.65 -16.80 12.46
CA GLU A 187 3.59 -16.40 13.50
C GLU A 187 3.64 -17.39 14.68
N GLU A 188 2.57 -18.14 14.93
CA GLU A 188 2.50 -19.11 16.02
C GLU A 188 3.22 -20.39 15.65
N ALA A 189 2.97 -20.90 14.43
CA ALA A 189 3.79 -21.97 13.84
C ALA A 189 5.26 -21.55 13.73
N PHE A 190 5.48 -20.26 13.46
CA PHE A 190 6.81 -19.68 13.33
C PHE A 190 7.59 -19.63 14.65
N ARG A 191 6.93 -19.28 15.76
CA ARG A 191 7.53 -19.38 17.12
C ARG A 191 7.95 -20.80 17.47
N GLN A 192 7.34 -21.80 16.85
CA GLN A 192 7.69 -23.22 16.98
C GLN A 192 8.73 -23.71 15.95
N GLY A 193 9.35 -22.80 15.19
CA GLY A 193 10.39 -23.12 14.20
C GLY A 193 9.85 -23.66 12.86
N ARG A 194 8.54 -23.58 12.62
CA ARG A 194 7.91 -24.01 11.36
C ARG A 194 7.56 -22.79 10.51
N VAL A 195 7.98 -22.77 9.24
CA VAL A 195 7.52 -21.75 8.29
C VAL A 195 6.27 -22.28 7.61
N SER A 196 5.12 -21.66 7.89
CA SER A 196 3.87 -21.94 7.20
C SER A 196 3.27 -20.60 6.79
N ALA A 197 3.02 -20.41 5.49
CA ALA A 197 2.23 -19.30 5.00
C ALA A 197 0.75 -19.68 5.09
N ARG A 198 -0.09 -18.77 5.56
CA ARG A 198 -1.53 -18.96 5.69
C ARG A 198 -2.26 -18.06 4.70
N LEU A 199 -3.23 -18.62 3.98
CA LEU A 199 -4.16 -17.85 3.17
C LEU A 199 -5.15 -17.11 4.06
N HIS A 200 -5.18 -15.78 3.95
CA HIS A 200 -6.12 -14.92 4.66
C HIS A 200 -7.36 -14.59 3.81
N GLY A 201 -7.20 -14.54 2.49
CA GLY A 201 -8.26 -14.24 1.55
C GLY A 201 -7.73 -13.75 0.21
N TYR A 202 -8.58 -13.03 -0.51
CA TYR A 202 -8.29 -12.55 -1.86
C TYR A 202 -8.63 -11.07 -1.99
N LEU A 203 -7.79 -10.35 -2.73
CA LEU A 203 -8.03 -8.97 -3.16
C LEU A 203 -8.05 -8.93 -4.69
N LEU A 204 -8.88 -8.08 -5.28
CA LEU A 204 -8.72 -7.77 -6.70
C LEU A 204 -7.47 -6.93 -6.89
N SER A 205 -6.61 -7.32 -7.81
CA SER A 205 -5.39 -6.58 -8.13
C SER A 205 -5.26 -6.39 -9.64
N PRO A 206 -4.60 -5.33 -10.14
CA PRO A 206 -4.23 -5.25 -11.55
C PRO A 206 -3.26 -6.38 -11.91
N TYR A 207 -3.51 -7.11 -12.99
CA TYR A 207 -2.68 -8.24 -13.42
C TYR A 207 -1.66 -7.85 -14.49
N GLU A 208 -0.37 -7.89 -14.14
CA GLU A 208 0.75 -7.77 -15.06
C GLU A 208 1.81 -8.85 -14.75
N PRO A 209 1.77 -10.02 -15.43
CA PRO A 209 2.57 -11.19 -15.01
C PRO A 209 4.09 -10.97 -15.03
N SER A 210 4.59 -9.99 -15.78
CA SER A 210 6.02 -9.65 -15.78
C SER A 210 6.46 -8.77 -14.60
N LEU A 211 5.52 -8.18 -13.86
CA LEU A 211 5.79 -7.16 -12.83
C LEU A 211 5.13 -7.46 -11.48
N ILE A 212 4.42 -8.58 -11.35
CA ILE A 212 3.83 -9.08 -10.10
C ILE A 212 4.72 -10.15 -9.50
N GLN A 213 4.87 -10.12 -8.17
CA GLN A 213 5.53 -11.18 -7.44
C GLN A 213 4.64 -12.43 -7.40
N GLY A 214 5.10 -13.52 -8.01
CA GLY A 214 4.40 -14.81 -7.91
C GLY A 214 4.50 -15.37 -6.48
N ALA A 215 3.40 -15.94 -5.98
CA ALA A 215 3.39 -16.71 -4.74
C ALA A 215 4.43 -17.84 -4.85
N LYS A 216 5.32 -17.94 -3.86
CA LYS A 216 6.33 -19.00 -3.74
C LYS A 216 6.18 -19.71 -2.39
#